data_AF-A0AAP1WGW7-F1
#
_entry.id   AF-A0AAP1WGW7-F1
#
_cell.length_a   1.000
_cell.length_b   1.000
_cell.length_c   1.000
_cell.angle_alpha   90.00
_cell.angle_beta   90.00
_cell.angle_gamma   90.00
#
_symmetry.space_group_name_H-M   'P 1'
#
loop_
_entity.id
_entity.type
_entity.pdbx_description
1 polymer ?
#
loop_
_entity_poly.entity_id
_entity_poly.type
_entity_poly.pdbx_seq_one_letter_code
_entity_poly.pdbx_strand_id
1 'polypeptide(L)'
;MRIKIASIIFLIIAILDVYAVITQHKSLEIICKPLLMTSLVIVYLVSLKKGEKANSWLVSALFFSFWGDVFLLDKTNYFVFGLGSFLVAHIMYIKMTANFLKKTAVIQILKSAVIFVALFVTVFVDKR
;
A
#
# COMPACT_ATOMS: atom_id res chain seq x y z
N MET A 1 3.99 20.25 -9.86
CA MET A 1 5.28 20.23 -9.12
C MET A 1 5.15 19.61 -7.73
N ARG A 2 4.15 20.01 -6.92
CA ARG A 2 3.94 19.52 -5.54
C ARG A 2 3.85 17.99 -5.38
N ILE A 3 3.12 17.30 -6.27
CA ILE A 3 2.97 15.83 -6.25
C ILE A 3 4.31 15.11 -6.46
N LYS A 4 5.14 15.61 -7.38
CA LYS A 4 6.47 15.03 -7.65
C LYS A 4 7.36 15.10 -6.41
N ILE A 5 7.34 16.24 -5.71
CA ILE A 5 8.13 16.44 -4.48
C ILE A 5 7.66 15.47 -3.38
N ALA A 6 6.36 15.38 -3.14
CA ALA A 6 5.80 14.46 -2.15
C ALA A 6 6.15 12.99 -2.48
N SER A 7 6.08 12.60 -3.76
CA SER A 7 6.43 11.26 -4.22
C SER A 7 7.92 10.95 -4.03
N ILE A 8 8.81 11.92 -4.28
CA ILE A 8 10.24 11.78 -4.04
C ILE A 8 10.53 11.59 -2.54
N ILE A 9 9.88 12.38 -1.67
CA ILE A 9 10.01 12.25 -0.22
C ILE A 9 9.55 10.86 0.25
N PHE A 10 8.40 10.40 -0.25
CA PHE A 10 7.91 9.05 0.02
C PHE A 10 8.92 7.98 -0.39
N LEU A 11 9.51 8.10 -1.58
CA LEU A 11 10.48 7.13 -2.09
C LEU A 11 11.75 7.10 -1.23
N ILE A 12 12.22 8.25 -0.76
CA ILE A 12 13.35 8.33 0.18
C ILE A 12 13.00 7.63 1.50
N ILE A 13 11.82 7.88 2.06
CA ILE A 13 11.37 7.22 3.30
C ILE A 13 11.26 5.70 3.11
N ALA A 14 10.76 5.24 1.97
CA ALA A 14 10.66 3.82 1.66
C ALA A 14 12.04 3.15 1.56
N ILE A 15 13.03 3.81 0.94
CA ILE A 15 14.41 3.30 0.89
C ILE A 15 15.00 3.23 2.30
N LEU A 16 14.78 4.25 3.13
CA LEU A 16 15.25 4.28 4.52
C LEU A 16 14.62 3.16 5.36
N ASP A 17 13.33 2.89 5.17
CA ASP A 17 12.64 1.79 5.86
C ASP A 17 13.24 0.43 5.48
N VAL A 18 13.42 0.17 4.18
CA VAL A 18 14.07 -1.07 3.69
C VAL A 18 15.49 -1.19 4.22
N TYR A 19 16.25 -0.10 4.23
CA TYR A 19 17.59 -0.08 4.81
C TYR A 19 17.58 -0.39 6.31
N ALA A 20 16.65 0.17 7.08
CA ALA A 20 16.49 -0.10 8.50
C ALA A 20 16.16 -1.57 8.78
N VAL A 21 15.32 -2.19 7.94
CA VAL A 21 14.98 -3.62 8.03
C VAL A 21 16.19 -4.51 7.73
N ILE A 22 16.96 -4.19 6.67
CA ILE A 22 18.17 -4.96 6.29
C ILE A 22 19.24 -4.88 7.38
N THR A 23 19.43 -3.70 7.96
CA THR A 23 20.42 -3.44 9.02
C THR A 23 19.93 -3.87 10.41
N GLN A 24 18.69 -4.36 10.54
CA GLN A 24 18.06 -4.76 11.81
C GLN A 24 18.07 -3.65 12.86
N HIS A 25 18.09 -2.38 12.44
CA HIS A 25 18.05 -1.23 13.34
C HIS A 25 16.62 -0.96 13.81
N LYS A 26 16.22 -1.63 14.90
CA LYS A 26 14.87 -1.53 15.49
C LYS A 26 14.39 -0.09 15.72
N SER A 27 15.23 0.81 16.21
CA SER A 27 14.83 2.21 16.48
C SER A 27 14.47 2.98 15.20
N LEU A 28 15.20 2.73 14.11
CA LEU A 28 14.91 3.32 12.80
C LEU A 28 13.65 2.70 12.20
N GLU A 29 13.49 1.38 12.29
CA GLU A 29 12.30 0.66 11.83
C GLU A 29 11.01 1.16 12.51
N ILE A 30 11.04 1.42 13.81
CA ILE A 30 9.89 1.95 14.59
C ILE A 30 9.45 3.32 14.09
N ILE A 31 10.38 4.17 13.64
CA ILE A 31 10.07 5.51 13.16
C ILE A 31 9.69 5.47 11.67
N CYS A 32 10.46 4.74 10.86
CA CYS A 32 10.30 4.69 9.40
C CYS A 32 8.98 4.03 8.98
N LYS A 33 8.55 2.93 9.61
CA LYS A 33 7.30 2.23 9.27
C LYS A 33 6.06 3.14 9.35
N PRO A 34 5.76 3.81 10.48
CA PRO A 34 4.64 4.75 10.57
C PRO A 34 4.82 5.97 9.66
N LEU A 35 6.06 6.44 9.49
CA LEU A 35 6.37 7.60 8.64
C LEU A 35 6.10 7.31 7.16
N LEU A 36 6.30 6.07 6.72
CA LEU A 36 6.02 5.62 5.36
C LEU A 36 4.52 5.73 5.06
N MET A 37 3.68 5.22 5.97
CA MET A 37 2.22 5.27 5.81
C MET A 37 1.66 6.69 5.90
N THR A 38 2.18 7.53 6.80
CA THR A 38 1.76 8.95 6.89
C THR A 38 2.20 9.77 5.67
N SER A 39 3.41 9.53 5.15
CA SER A 39 3.88 10.13 3.91
C SER A 39 3.01 9.73 2.72
N LEU A 40 2.59 8.46 2.65
CA LEU A 40 1.68 7.97 1.60
C LEU A 40 0.31 8.67 1.63
N VAL A 41 -0.24 8.93 2.83
CA VAL A 41 -1.46 9.72 2.99
C VAL A 41 -1.27 11.16 2.48
N ILE A 42 -0.12 11.78 2.79
CA ILE A 42 0.20 13.14 2.32
C ILE A 42 0.31 13.16 0.78
N VAL A 43 1.00 12.19 0.18
CA VAL A 43 1.07 12.05 -1.28
C VAL A 43 -0.33 11.92 -1.89
N TYR A 44 -1.19 11.10 -1.28
CA TYR A 44 -2.57 10.94 -1.74
C TYR A 44 -3.34 12.27 -1.69
N LEU A 45 -3.31 12.99 -0.57
CA LEU A 45 -4.00 14.27 -0.40
C LEU A 45 -3.49 15.35 -1.37
N VAL A 46 -2.17 15.41 -1.59
CA VAL A 46 -1.56 16.36 -2.53
C VAL A 46 -1.85 15.99 -4.00
N SER A 47 -2.13 14.72 -4.27
CA SER A 47 -2.49 14.23 -5.60
C SER A 47 -3.94 14.51 -6.00
N LEU A 48 -4.81 14.85 -5.04
CA LEU A 48 -6.20 15.18 -5.35
C LEU A 48 -6.26 16.49 -6.15
N LYS A 49 -6.98 16.47 -7.27
CA LYS A 49 -7.22 17.67 -8.07
C LYS A 49 -8.20 18.59 -7.34
N LYS A 50 -8.10 19.90 -7.58
CA LYS A 50 -9.02 20.92 -7.04
C LYS A 50 -10.46 20.53 -7.41
N GLY A 51 -11.28 20.15 -6.42
CA GLY A 51 -12.68 19.77 -6.59
C GLY A 51 -12.98 18.26 -6.50
N GLU A 52 -11.96 17.39 -6.47
CA GLU A 52 -12.17 15.96 -6.19
C GLU A 52 -12.27 15.72 -4.69
N LYS A 53 -13.32 15.01 -4.26
CA LYS A 53 -13.46 14.59 -2.87
C LYS A 53 -12.47 13.48 -2.59
N ALA A 54 -11.69 13.62 -1.52
CA ALA A 54 -10.85 12.54 -1.00
C ALA A 54 -11.74 11.31 -0.78
N ASN A 55 -11.31 10.16 -1.29
CA ASN A 55 -12.06 8.95 -1.06
C ASN A 55 -11.88 8.53 0.39
N SER A 56 -12.90 8.77 1.22
CA SER A 56 -12.88 8.45 2.64
C SER A 56 -12.59 6.97 2.91
N TRP A 57 -12.94 6.06 1.98
CA TRP A 57 -12.58 4.65 2.06
C TRP A 57 -11.09 4.40 1.92
N LEU A 58 -10.38 5.15 1.06
CA LEU A 58 -8.94 5.01 0.92
C LEU A 58 -8.22 5.54 2.16
N VAL A 59 -8.64 6.71 2.66
CA VAL A 59 -8.03 7.32 3.86
C VAL A 59 -8.25 6.44 5.09
N SER A 60 -9.44 5.87 5.26
CA SER A 60 -9.69 4.90 6.34
C SER A 60 -8.88 3.62 6.17
N ALA A 61 -8.76 3.07 4.95
CA ALA A 61 -7.90 1.91 4.69
C ALA A 61 -6.43 2.20 5.04
N LEU A 62 -5.91 3.37 4.66
CA LEU A 62 -4.55 3.81 5.01
C LEU A 62 -4.38 3.99 6.53
N PHE A 63 -5.40 4.46 7.23
CA PHE A 63 -5.39 4.59 8.70
C PHE A 63 -5.32 3.22 9.39
N PHE A 64 -6.10 2.23 8.93
CA PHE A 64 -6.01 0.87 9.46
C PHE A 64 -4.68 0.20 9.11
N SER A 65 -4.13 0.47 7.92
CA SER A 65 -2.81 -0.02 7.53
C SER A 65 -1.70 0.58 8.39
N PHE A 66 -1.78 1.86 8.74
CA PHE A 66 -0.86 2.50 9.70
C PHE A 66 -0.88 1.80 11.06
N TRP A 67 -2.06 1.52 11.60
CA TRP A 67 -2.19 0.76 12.86
C TRP A 67 -1.67 -0.67 12.73
N GLY A 68 -1.88 -1.31 11.57
CA GLY A 68 -1.31 -2.61 11.26
C GLY A 68 0.21 -2.61 11.36
N ASP A 69 0.87 -1.63 10.75
CA ASP A 69 2.32 -1.47 10.81
C ASP A 69 2.84 -1.22 12.23
N VAL A 70 2.12 -0.43 13.03
CA VAL A 70 2.48 -0.18 14.45
C VAL A 70 2.35 -1.46 15.28
N PHE A 71 1.27 -2.22 15.13
CA PHE A 71 1.09 -3.48 15.87
C PHE A 71 2.07 -4.57 15.45
N LEU A 72 2.55 -4.56 14.20
CA LEU A 72 3.57 -5.50 13.74
C LEU A 72 4.98 -5.22 14.28
N LEU A 73 5.23 -4.03 14.87
CA LEU A 73 6.52 -3.73 15.50
C LEU A 73 6.77 -4.64 16.71
N ASP A 74 5.72 -4.95 17.47
CA ASP A 74 5.79 -5.87 18.61
C ASP A 74 5.22 -7.25 18.24
N LYS A 75 6.07 -8.04 17.58
CA LYS A 75 5.73 -9.36 17.02
C LYS A 75 5.31 -10.40 18.06
N THR A 76 5.62 -10.22 19.34
CA THR A 76 5.33 -11.21 20.39
C THR A 76 3.89 -11.13 20.88
N ASN A 77 3.35 -9.92 21.08
CA ASN A 77 2.02 -9.74 21.68
C ASN A 77 0.97 -9.23 20.68
N TYR A 78 1.36 -8.40 19.71
CA TYR A 78 0.42 -7.65 18.88
C TYR A 78 0.37 -8.09 17.41
N PHE A 79 1.11 -9.14 17.05
CA PHE A 79 1.16 -9.64 15.67
C PHE A 79 -0.22 -9.96 15.08
N VAL A 80 -1.08 -10.65 15.84
CA VAL A 80 -2.44 -11.01 15.39
C VAL A 80 -3.32 -9.77 15.21
N PHE A 81 -3.19 -8.78 16.09
CA PHE A 81 -3.90 -7.51 15.97
C PHE A 81 -3.43 -6.70 14.76
N GLY A 82 -2.13 -6.74 14.45
CA GLY A 82 -1.58 -6.15 13.23
C GLY A 82 -2.18 -6.78 11.98
N LEU A 83 -2.19 -8.12 11.90
CA LEU A 83 -2.83 -8.85 10.80
C LEU A 83 -4.33 -8.55 10.68
N GLY A 84 -5.05 -8.48 11.80
CA GLY A 84 -6.47 -8.10 11.81
C GLY A 84 -6.70 -6.70 11.25
N SER A 85 -5.87 -5.73 11.63
CA SER A 85 -5.95 -4.36 11.12
C SER A 85 -5.66 -4.30 9.61
N PHE A 86 -4.66 -5.05 9.13
CA PHE A 86 -4.41 -5.17 7.70
C PHE A 86 -5.61 -5.79 6.95
N LEU A 87 -6.24 -6.82 7.51
CA LEU A 87 -7.40 -7.45 6.87
C LEU A 87 -8.57 -6.46 6.73
N VAL A 88 -8.83 -5.64 7.75
CA VAL A 88 -9.83 -4.57 7.68
C VAL A 88 -9.47 -3.54 6.61
N ALA A 89 -8.22 -3.11 6.53
CA ALA A 89 -7.74 -2.20 5.48
C ALA A 89 -7.98 -2.78 4.07
N HIS A 90 -7.71 -4.08 3.88
CA HIS A 90 -7.94 -4.75 2.61
C HIS A 90 -9.42 -4.81 2.22
N ILE A 91 -10.31 -5.10 3.17
CA ILE A 91 -11.77 -5.08 2.91
C ILE A 91 -12.20 -3.69 2.43
N MET A 92 -11.67 -2.62 3.02
CA MET A 92 -11.95 -1.25 2.60
C MET A 92 -11.42 -0.97 1.18
N TYR A 93 -10.21 -1.42 0.85
CA TYR A 93 -9.67 -1.32 -0.51
C TYR A 93 -10.51 -2.09 -1.54
N ILE A 94 -10.94 -3.30 -1.20
CA ILE A 94 -11.82 -4.12 -2.06
C ILE A 94 -13.14 -3.38 -2.29
N LYS A 95 -13.78 -2.89 -1.23
CA LYS A 95 -15.05 -2.14 -1.35
C LYS A 95 -14.92 -0.90 -2.22
N MET A 96 -13.84 -0.14 -2.04
CA MET A 96 -13.52 1.00 -2.90
C MET A 96 -13.38 0.57 -4.36
N THR A 97 -12.53 -0.42 -4.63
CA THR A 97 -12.15 -0.83 -6.00
C THR A 97 -13.31 -1.53 -6.70
N ALA A 98 -14.12 -2.31 -5.98
CA ALA A 98 -15.33 -2.94 -6.50
C ALA A 98 -16.32 -1.93 -7.08
N ASN A 99 -16.41 -0.74 -6.48
CA ASN A 99 -17.26 0.33 -6.99
C ASN A 99 -16.73 0.94 -8.30
N PHE A 100 -15.41 0.93 -8.52
CA PHE A 100 -14.79 1.33 -9.78
C PHE A 100 -14.87 0.23 -10.85
N LEU A 101 -14.71 -1.03 -10.46
CA LEU A 101 -14.71 -2.19 -11.35
C LEU A 101 -16.04 -2.41 -12.07
N LYS A 102 -17.18 -2.06 -11.45
CA LYS A 102 -18.49 -2.10 -12.15
C LYS A 102 -18.51 -1.26 -13.44
N LYS A 103 -17.63 -0.26 -13.56
CA LYS A 103 -17.57 0.65 -14.71
C LYS A 103 -16.55 0.20 -15.77
N THR A 104 -15.68 -0.76 -15.46
CA THR A 104 -14.66 -1.28 -16.38
C THR A 104 -15.18 -2.60 -16.96
N ALA A 105 -15.28 -2.67 -18.29
CA ALA A 105 -15.82 -3.86 -18.96
C ALA A 105 -15.02 -5.11 -18.53
N VAL A 106 -15.73 -6.16 -18.13
CA VAL A 106 -15.19 -7.49 -17.74
C VAL A 106 -14.14 -8.01 -18.75
N ILE A 107 -14.27 -7.60 -20.01
CA ILE A 107 -13.33 -7.86 -21.12
C ILE A 107 -11.91 -7.34 -20.83
N GLN A 108 -11.76 -6.19 -20.18
CA GLN A 108 -10.45 -5.62 -19.85
C GLN A 108 -9.79 -6.36 -18.67
N ILE A 109 -10.60 -6.86 -17.72
CA ILE A 109 -10.15 -7.74 -16.64
C ILE A 109 -9.66 -9.08 -17.23
N LEU A 110 -10.41 -9.66 -18.18
CA LEU A 110 -10.02 -10.91 -18.82
C LEU A 110 -8.72 -10.76 -19.63
N LYS A 111 -8.57 -9.67 -20.41
CA LYS A 111 -7.33 -9.40 -21.14
C LYS A 111 -6.11 -9.27 -20.22
N SER A 112 -6.25 -8.52 -19.12
CA SER A 112 -5.15 -8.32 -18.17
C SER A 112 -4.81 -9.60 -17.41
N ALA A 113 -5.81 -10.42 -17.05
CA ALA A 113 -5.59 -11.74 -16.47
C ALA A 113 -4.82 -12.69 -17.41
N VAL A 114 -5.19 -12.74 -18.70
CA VAL A 114 -4.50 -13.58 -19.69
C VAL A 114 -3.04 -13.14 -19.87
N ILE A 115 -2.77 -11.84 -19.96
CA ILE A 115 -1.40 -11.30 -20.07
C ILE A 115 -0.59 -11.65 -18.81
N PHE A 116 -1.18 -11.52 -17.62
CA PHE A 116 -0.52 -11.86 -16.36
C PHE A 116 -0.17 -13.35 -16.27
N VAL A 117 -1.10 -14.24 -16.63
CA VAL A 117 -0.85 -15.69 -16.65
C VAL A 117 0.21 -16.05 -17.67
N ALA A 118 0.19 -15.44 -18.87
CA ALA A 118 1.21 -15.67 -19.88
C ALA A 118 2.61 -15.27 -19.38
N LEU A 119 2.74 -14.09 -18.76
CA LEU A 119 4.00 -13.65 -18.15
C LEU A 119 4.45 -14.59 -17.03
N PHE A 120 3.53 -15.00 -16.16
CA PHE A 120 3.83 -15.91 -15.05
C PHE A 120 4.33 -17.27 -15.56
N VAL A 121 3.69 -17.82 -16.59
CA VAL A 121 4.12 -19.07 -17.23
C VAL A 121 5.49 -18.90 -17.88
N THR A 122 5.75 -17.80 -18.60
CA THR A 122 7.08 -17.58 -19.19
C THR A 122 8.18 -17.53 -18.14
N VAL A 123 7.97 -16.84 -17.01
CA VAL A 123 8.96 -16.77 -15.92
C VAL A 123 9.17 -18.15 -15.26
N PHE A 124 8.13 -18.97 -15.15
CA PHE A 124 8.23 -20.31 -14.57
C PHE A 124 8.84 -21.35 -15.53
N VAL A 125 8.67 -21.15 -16.84
CA VAL A 125 9.21 -22.04 -17.88
C VAL A 125 10.68 -21.72 -18.17
N ASP A 126 11.07 -20.44 -18.16
CA ASP A 126 12.46 -20.00 -18.39
C ASP A 126 13.42 -20.35 -17.22
N LYS A 127 12.87 -20.70 -16.07
CA LYS A 127 13.63 -21.08 -14.87
C LYS A 127 13.88 -22.59 -14.73
N ARG A 128 13.56 -23.39 -15.76
CA ARG A 128 13.81 -24.84 -15.82
C ARG A 128 14.98 -25.19 -16.75
#